data_AF-A0A238JUN8-F1
#
_entry.id   AF-A0A238JUN8-F1
#
_cell.length_a   1.000
_cell.length_b   1.000
_cell.length_c   1.000
_cell.angle_alpha   90.00
_cell.angle_beta   90.00
_cell.angle_gamma   90.00
#
_symmetry.space_group_name_H-M   'P 1'
#
loop_
_entity.id
_entity.type
_entity.pdbx_description
1 polymer ?
#
loop_
_entity_poly.entity_id
_entity_poly.type
_entity_poly.pdbx_seq_one_letter_code
_entity_poly.pdbx_strand_id
1 'polypeptide(L)'
;MIRLSASILVAASVLLSACTEETRTPAQIQMAEVNANKTDDIWKSRRPVTVGGDRYEVGVSEFKKFALVGFRKVNLGVTQREVEAAARAVSGCAADASRPLARLSNGDVDTVIPLEKLGSAAYLRVELSC
;
A
#
# COMPACT_ATOMS: atom_id res chain seq x y z
N MET A 1 59.17 -41.28 -0.52
CA MET A 1 58.66 -41.13 0.86
C MET A 1 57.15 -40.97 0.79
N ILE A 2 56.42 -42.00 1.20
CA ILE A 2 54.94 -42.07 1.15
C ILE A 2 54.45 -41.90 2.59
N ARG A 3 53.52 -40.97 2.84
CA ARG A 3 52.81 -40.87 4.11
C ARG A 3 51.33 -41.19 3.89
N LEU A 4 50.91 -42.33 4.46
CA LEU A 4 49.52 -42.61 4.83
C LEU A 4 49.15 -41.74 6.04
N SER A 5 47.94 -41.21 6.08
CA SER A 5 47.15 -41.01 7.31
C SER A 5 45.67 -40.92 6.92
N ALA A 6 44.88 -41.81 7.50
CA ALA A 6 43.47 -42.01 7.24
C ALA A 6 42.59 -41.22 8.24
N SER A 7 41.36 -40.93 7.78
CA SER A 7 40.11 -40.78 8.54
C SER A 7 39.91 -39.53 9.42
N ILE A 8 38.80 -38.81 9.18
CA ILE A 8 37.61 -38.80 10.06
C ILE A 8 36.51 -37.88 9.46
N LEU A 9 35.29 -38.44 9.38
CA LEU A 9 33.99 -37.81 9.12
C LEU A 9 33.67 -36.64 10.07
N VAL A 10 33.10 -35.54 9.57
CA VAL A 10 32.01 -34.80 10.25
C VAL A 10 31.00 -34.30 9.21
N ALA A 11 29.78 -34.79 9.32
CA ALA A 11 28.58 -34.30 8.66
C ALA A 11 28.01 -33.07 9.39
N ALA A 12 27.45 -32.10 8.68
CA ALA A 12 26.37 -31.24 9.19
C ALA A 12 25.73 -30.44 8.05
N SER A 13 24.68 -31.02 7.49
CA SER A 13 23.50 -30.40 6.88
C SER A 13 23.28 -28.93 7.24
N VAL A 14 23.56 -28.01 6.31
CA VAL A 14 22.99 -26.65 6.36
C VAL A 14 21.67 -26.68 5.59
N LEU A 15 20.63 -27.18 6.25
CA LEU A 15 19.25 -26.93 5.86
C LEU A 15 18.88 -25.51 6.34
N LEU A 16 19.20 -24.50 5.53
CA LEU A 16 18.60 -23.17 5.65
C LEU A 16 17.91 -22.80 4.33
N SER A 17 16.76 -23.41 4.12
CA SER A 17 15.71 -22.86 3.26
C SER A 17 14.34 -23.26 3.80
N ALA A 18 14.14 -23.06 5.11
CA ALA A 18 12.80 -22.78 5.58
C ALA A 18 12.47 -21.37 5.08
N CYS A 19 11.88 -21.31 3.88
CA CYS A 19 10.90 -20.27 3.59
C CYS A 19 9.85 -20.42 4.70
N THR A 20 9.95 -19.61 5.75
CA THR A 20 8.86 -19.45 6.70
C THR A 20 7.73 -18.80 5.91
N GLU A 21 6.89 -19.63 5.28
CA GLU A 21 5.51 -19.28 5.03
C GLU A 21 4.94 -18.92 6.40
N GLU A 22 4.90 -17.63 6.68
CA GLU A 22 4.30 -17.03 7.85
C GLU A 22 2.85 -17.53 7.88
N THR A 23 2.63 -18.63 8.62
CA THR A 23 1.38 -19.37 8.60
C THR A 23 0.37 -18.52 9.34
N ARG A 24 -0.35 -17.68 8.60
CA ARG A 24 -1.40 -16.84 9.16
C ARG A 24 -2.41 -17.74 9.85
N THR A 25 -2.73 -17.41 11.09
CA THR A 25 -3.77 -18.11 11.83
C THR A 25 -5.12 -17.95 11.11
N PRO A 26 -6.05 -18.92 11.22
CA PRO A 26 -7.39 -18.80 10.64
C PRO A 26 -8.10 -17.49 11.03
N ALA A 27 -7.89 -17.01 12.26
CA ALA A 27 -8.42 -15.72 12.72
C ALA A 27 -7.83 -14.52 11.95
N GLN A 28 -6.53 -14.54 11.64
CA GLN A 28 -5.89 -13.50 10.82
C GLN A 28 -6.37 -13.53 9.37
N ILE A 29 -6.63 -14.72 8.82
CA ILE A 29 -7.19 -14.87 7.47
C ILE A 29 -8.60 -14.28 7.43
N GLN A 30 -9.47 -14.69 8.35
CA GLN A 30 -10.84 -14.20 8.43
C GLN A 30 -10.91 -12.68 8.64
N MET A 31 -10.03 -12.13 9.49
CA MET A 31 -9.98 -10.69 9.73
C MET A 31 -9.46 -9.91 8.52
N ALA A 32 -8.50 -10.48 7.77
CA ALA A 32 -8.06 -9.92 6.49
C ALA A 32 -9.18 -9.93 5.44
N GLU A 33 -9.94 -11.01 5.35
CA GLU A 33 -11.10 -11.11 4.44
C GLU A 33 -12.21 -10.13 4.78
N VAL A 34 -12.55 -9.97 6.07
CA VAL A 34 -13.54 -8.97 6.52
C VAL A 34 -13.07 -7.56 6.20
N ASN A 35 -11.78 -7.26 6.39
CA ASN A 35 -11.21 -5.96 6.06
C ASN A 35 -11.16 -5.72 4.54
N ALA A 36 -10.89 -6.75 3.74
CA ALA A 36 -10.94 -6.69 2.28
C ALA A 36 -12.35 -6.38 1.78
N ASN A 37 -13.36 -7.12 2.27
CA ASN A 37 -14.77 -6.89 1.91
C ASN A 37 -15.23 -5.47 2.24
N LYS A 38 -14.87 -4.94 3.42
CA LYS A 38 -15.15 -3.55 3.79
C LYS A 38 -14.47 -2.54 2.86
N THR A 39 -13.24 -2.83 2.44
CA THR A 39 -12.49 -1.96 1.53
C THR A 39 -13.12 -1.95 0.14
N ASP A 40 -13.57 -3.11 -0.35
CA ASP A 40 -14.27 -3.24 -1.63
C ASP A 40 -15.59 -2.47 -1.63
N ASP A 41 -16.37 -2.53 -0.55
CA ASP A 41 -17.64 -1.80 -0.45
C ASP A 41 -17.41 -0.28 -0.41
N ILE A 42 -16.37 0.18 0.30
CA ILE A 42 -15.95 1.58 0.26
C ILE A 42 -15.59 1.98 -1.18
N TRP A 43 -14.81 1.15 -1.88
CA TRP A 43 -14.40 1.42 -3.26
C TRP A 43 -15.57 1.40 -4.26
N LYS A 44 -16.57 0.55 -4.07
CA LYS A 44 -17.79 0.55 -4.90
C LYS A 44 -18.56 1.87 -4.76
N SER A 45 -18.55 2.48 -3.59
CA SER A 45 -19.23 3.77 -3.32
C SER A 45 -18.46 5.02 -3.78
N ARG A 46 -17.30 4.84 -4.44
CA ARG A 46 -16.43 5.94 -4.84
C ARG A 46 -17.12 6.95 -5.76
N ARG A 47 -16.74 8.21 -5.61
CA ARG A 47 -17.25 9.33 -6.40
C ARG A 47 -16.11 10.00 -7.16
N PRO A 48 -16.35 10.48 -8.39
CA PRO A 48 -15.33 11.21 -9.12
C PRO A 48 -15.14 12.61 -8.55
N VAL A 49 -13.89 13.09 -8.54
CA VAL A 49 -13.53 14.47 -8.20
C VAL A 49 -12.41 14.95 -9.12
N THR A 50 -12.39 16.23 -9.44
CA THR A 50 -11.34 16.85 -10.24
C THR A 50 -10.44 17.71 -9.36
N VAL A 51 -9.14 17.48 -9.40
CA VAL A 51 -8.11 18.23 -8.67
C VAL A 51 -6.98 18.53 -9.64
N GLY A 52 -6.58 19.81 -9.75
CA GLY A 52 -5.48 20.19 -10.65
C GLY A 52 -5.73 19.93 -12.14
N GLY A 53 -6.99 19.72 -12.55
CA GLY A 53 -7.34 19.30 -13.91
C GLY A 53 -7.40 17.78 -14.12
N ASP A 54 -6.91 17.01 -13.15
CA ASP A 54 -6.94 15.55 -13.17
C ASP A 54 -8.15 14.97 -12.44
N ARG A 55 -8.63 13.81 -12.94
CA ARG A 55 -9.79 13.11 -12.38
C ARG A 55 -9.36 11.99 -11.44
N TYR A 56 -9.81 12.09 -10.20
CA TYR A 56 -9.65 11.11 -9.15
C TYR A 56 -10.98 10.42 -8.85
N GLU A 57 -10.94 9.19 -8.33
CA GLU A 57 -12.09 8.49 -7.78
C GLU A 57 -11.87 8.27 -6.29
N VAL A 58 -12.80 8.74 -5.45
CA VAL A 58 -12.62 8.74 -3.99
C VAL A 58 -13.77 8.02 -3.31
N GLY A 59 -13.45 6.95 -2.57
CA GLY A 59 -14.36 6.28 -1.64
C GLY A 59 -14.02 6.65 -0.21
N VAL A 60 -15.01 7.02 0.61
CA VAL A 60 -14.78 7.42 2.01
C VAL A 60 -15.37 6.36 2.94
N SER A 61 -14.62 5.94 3.95
CA SER A 61 -15.13 5.06 5.00
C SER A 61 -16.33 5.68 5.72
N GLU A 62 -17.29 4.86 6.15
CA GLU A 62 -18.52 5.30 6.83
C GLU A 62 -18.25 6.26 8.01
N PHE A 63 -17.26 5.93 8.83
CA PHE A 63 -16.84 6.74 9.99
C PHE A 63 -15.82 7.83 9.66
N LYS A 64 -15.54 8.08 8.38
CA LYS A 64 -14.56 9.07 7.91
C LYS A 64 -13.18 8.96 8.57
N LYS A 65 -12.72 7.75 8.88
CA LYS A 65 -11.37 7.51 9.41
C LYS A 65 -10.30 7.46 8.32
N PHE A 66 -10.71 7.03 7.12
CA PHE A 66 -9.85 6.99 5.95
C PHE A 66 -10.67 7.14 4.66
N ALA A 67 -9.98 7.49 3.58
CA ALA A 67 -10.47 7.46 2.21
C ALA A 67 -9.57 6.57 1.34
N LEU A 68 -10.16 6.04 0.26
CA LEU A 68 -9.47 5.37 -0.83
C LEU A 68 -9.48 6.31 -2.03
N VAL A 69 -8.31 6.68 -2.53
CA VAL A 69 -8.15 7.61 -3.66
C VAL A 69 -7.50 6.86 -4.82
N GLY A 70 -8.25 6.62 -5.88
CA GLY A 70 -7.73 6.10 -7.13
C GLY A 70 -7.57 7.19 -8.17
N PHE A 71 -6.70 6.91 -9.13
CA PHE A 71 -6.30 7.81 -10.21
C PHE A 71 -6.53 7.07 -11.52
N ARG A 72 -7.31 7.66 -12.44
CA ARG A 72 -7.44 7.12 -13.80
C ARG A 72 -6.37 7.76 -14.68
N LYS A 73 -5.48 6.91 -15.20
CA LYS A 73 -4.49 7.10 -16.27
C LYS A 73 -4.68 8.30 -17.21
N VAL A 74 -4.36 9.53 -16.79
CA VAL A 74 -4.23 10.65 -17.74
C VAL A 74 -2.89 11.36 -17.60
N ASN A 75 -2.38 11.50 -16.37
CA ASN A 75 -1.05 12.06 -16.13
C ASN A 75 -0.12 11.05 -15.44
N LEU A 76 1.16 11.11 -15.82
CA LEU A 76 2.23 10.13 -15.59
C LEU A 76 2.60 9.92 -14.10
N GLY A 77 1.91 10.58 -13.18
CA GLY A 77 2.16 10.50 -11.75
C GLY A 77 1.11 11.26 -10.96
N VAL A 78 1.27 11.22 -9.63
CA VAL A 78 0.45 11.96 -8.68
C VAL A 78 1.35 12.61 -7.64
N THR A 79 0.95 13.74 -7.10
CA THR A 79 1.58 14.34 -5.92
C THR A 79 0.84 13.96 -4.65
N GLN A 80 1.53 14.04 -3.51
CA GLN A 80 0.86 13.84 -2.22
C GLN A 80 -0.25 14.89 -2.01
N ARG A 81 0.01 16.14 -2.42
CA ARG A 81 -0.94 17.24 -2.33
C ARG A 81 -2.24 16.95 -3.07
N GLU A 82 -2.17 16.41 -4.29
CA GLU A 82 -3.36 16.10 -5.08
C GLU A 82 -4.19 14.98 -4.47
N VAL A 83 -3.52 13.93 -3.98
CA VAL A 83 -4.18 12.79 -3.33
C VAL A 83 -4.90 13.24 -2.06
N GLU A 84 -4.26 14.07 -1.24
CA GLU A 84 -4.88 14.67 -0.06
C GLU A 84 -6.03 15.60 -0.43
N ALA A 85 -5.85 16.48 -1.42
CA ALA A 85 -6.89 17.40 -1.87
C ALA A 85 -8.13 16.65 -2.39
N ALA A 86 -7.95 15.56 -3.13
CA ALA A 86 -9.05 14.70 -3.58
C ALA A 86 -9.80 14.08 -2.40
N ALA A 87 -9.07 13.55 -1.40
CA ALA A 87 -9.68 13.00 -0.19
C ALA A 87 -10.45 14.06 0.62
N ARG A 88 -9.88 15.26 0.80
CA ARG A 88 -10.52 16.40 1.49
C ARG A 88 -11.79 16.84 0.79
N ALA A 89 -11.77 16.94 -0.54
CA ALA A 89 -12.90 17.41 -1.33
C ALA A 89 -14.16 16.53 -1.16
N VAL A 90 -14.01 15.23 -0.95
CA VAL A 90 -15.15 14.31 -0.76
C VAL A 90 -15.48 14.09 0.72
N SER A 91 -14.50 14.03 1.60
CA SER A 91 -14.72 13.75 3.03
C SER A 91 -15.14 14.98 3.84
N GLY A 92 -14.66 16.17 3.46
CA GLY A 92 -14.76 17.41 4.23
C GLY A 92 -13.83 17.46 5.45
N CYS A 93 -12.93 16.50 5.62
CA CYS A 93 -12.05 16.40 6.78
C CYS A 93 -10.60 16.71 6.42
N ALA A 94 -9.73 16.89 7.42
CA ALA A 94 -8.30 16.90 7.16
C ALA A 94 -7.87 15.53 6.63
N ALA A 95 -6.88 15.52 5.74
CA ALA A 95 -6.38 14.31 5.10
C ALA A 95 -4.86 14.28 5.20
N ASP A 96 -4.33 13.12 5.56
CA ASP A 96 -2.90 12.82 5.61
C ASP A 96 -2.67 11.62 4.71
N ALA A 97 -2.08 11.86 3.54
CA ALA A 97 -1.74 10.78 2.65
C ALA A 97 -0.60 9.99 3.27
N SER A 98 -0.87 8.70 3.45
CA SER A 98 -0.08 7.80 4.28
C SER A 98 1.44 7.86 4.00
N ARG A 99 2.22 7.44 4.99
CA ARG A 99 3.70 7.31 4.96
C ARG A 99 4.30 6.76 3.64
N PRO A 100 3.65 5.87 2.86
CA PRO A 100 4.16 5.44 1.57
C PRO A 100 4.42 6.58 0.57
N LEU A 101 3.51 7.55 0.44
CA LEU A 101 3.74 8.67 -0.51
C LEU A 101 4.87 9.57 -0.03
N ALA A 102 4.87 9.94 1.26
CA ALA A 102 5.94 10.72 1.85
C ALA A 102 7.32 10.04 1.70
N ARG A 103 7.39 8.70 1.74
CA ARG A 103 8.63 7.98 1.49
C ARG A 103 9.08 8.07 0.03
N LEU A 104 8.15 7.97 -0.91
CA LEU A 104 8.45 8.03 -2.35
C LEU A 104 8.82 9.44 -2.82
N SER A 105 8.36 10.46 -2.10
CA SER A 105 8.64 11.87 -2.38
C SER A 105 9.72 12.49 -1.49
N ASN A 106 10.37 11.71 -0.61
CA ASN A 106 11.31 12.21 0.40
C ASN A 106 10.72 13.33 1.30
N GLY A 107 9.41 13.27 1.56
CA GLY A 107 8.68 14.22 2.41
C GLY A 107 8.21 15.49 1.69
N ASP A 108 8.57 15.68 0.42
CA ASP A 108 8.04 16.78 -0.37
C ASP A 108 6.65 16.44 -0.91
N VAL A 109 5.66 17.28 -0.62
CA VAL A 109 4.26 17.02 -1.00
C VAL A 109 3.97 17.33 -2.47
N ASP A 110 4.85 18.08 -3.14
CA ASP A 110 4.72 18.53 -4.53
C ASP A 110 5.51 17.70 -5.53
N THR A 111 6.40 16.82 -5.05
CA THR A 111 7.14 15.91 -5.91
C THR A 111 6.17 14.95 -6.60
N VAL A 112 6.23 14.92 -7.94
CA VAL A 112 5.44 14.02 -8.77
C VAL A 112 5.95 12.59 -8.58
N ILE A 113 5.08 11.70 -8.10
CA ILE A 113 5.35 10.29 -7.90
C ILE A 113 4.82 9.53 -9.13
N PRO A 114 5.69 8.91 -9.94
CA PRO A 114 5.25 8.12 -11.09
C PRO A 114 4.32 6.97 -10.66
N LEU A 115 3.23 6.75 -11.41
CA LEU A 115 2.26 5.70 -11.07
C LEU A 115 2.86 4.30 -11.02
N GLU A 116 3.89 4.05 -11.83
CA GLU A 116 4.68 2.82 -11.84
C GLU A 116 5.38 2.53 -10.50
N LYS A 117 5.70 3.56 -9.70
CA LYS A 117 6.22 3.38 -8.33
C LYS A 117 5.14 3.00 -7.31
N LEU A 118 3.86 3.18 -7.64
CA LEU A 118 2.73 2.82 -6.79
C LEU A 118 2.25 1.38 -7.01
N GLY A 119 2.80 0.68 -8.01
CA GLY A 119 2.45 -0.69 -8.34
C GLY A 119 1.06 -0.82 -8.97
N SER A 120 0.45 -2.01 -8.83
CA SER A 120 -0.87 -2.33 -9.37
C SER A 120 -2.03 -1.92 -8.46
N ALA A 121 -1.79 -1.07 -7.46
CA ALA A 121 -2.82 -0.64 -6.52
C ALA A 121 -3.90 0.17 -7.26
N ALA A 122 -5.17 -0.26 -7.13
CA ALA A 122 -6.30 0.46 -7.73
C ALA A 122 -6.56 1.82 -7.05
N TYR A 123 -6.08 1.98 -5.82
CA TYR A 123 -6.27 3.15 -4.99
C TYR A 123 -5.18 3.25 -3.91
N LEU A 124 -5.02 4.45 -3.37
CA LEU A 124 -4.20 4.75 -2.20
C LEU A 124 -5.10 5.00 -1.00
N ARG A 125 -4.69 4.47 0.15
CA ARG A 125 -5.34 4.75 1.43
C ARG A 125 -4.79 6.05 2.01
N VAL A 126 -5.70 6.97 2.34
CA VAL A 126 -5.46 8.27 2.94
C VAL A 126 -6.15 8.31 4.29
N GLU A 127 -5.41 8.60 5.35
CA GLU A 127 -6.01 8.73 6.68
C GLU A 127 -6.72 10.08 6.78
N LEU A 128 -7.83 10.10 7.51
CA LEU A 128 -8.68 11.28 7.68
C LEU A 128 -8.79 11.64 9.15
N SER A 129 -8.83 12.94 9.42
CA SER A 129 -9.11 13.48 10.75
C SER A 129 -10.25 14.49 10.65
N CYS A 130 -11.39 14.08 11.19
CA CYS A 130 -12.51 14.92 11.58
C CYS A 130 -12.51 14.97 13.12
#